data_AF-A0A2V5NX11-F1
#
_entry.id   AF-A0A2V5NX11-F1
#
_cell.length_a   1.000
_cell.length_b   1.000
_cell.length_c   1.000
_cell.angle_alpha   90.00
_cell.angle_beta   90.00
_cell.angle_gamma   90.00
#
_symmetry.space_group_name_H-M   'P 1'
#
loop_
_entity.id
_entity.type
_entity.pdbx_description
1 polymer ?
#
loop_
_entity_poly.entity_id
_entity_poly.type
_entity_poly.pdbx_seq_one_letter_code
_entity_poly.pdbx_strand_id
1 'polypeptide(L)'
;MHQRRVKSSPGRQIPAVSKILDALGQCDLPRPIVVDLVRRRLSQIRAGRDVPEFESIVTDLRHSLDELRASRLQPVINGTGIVIHTNFGRAPLASETVRALNEIGLGYSNLEYDLATGERGRRGSYIENALALLCGAEAATVVNNCAAALVLIVHYFTKQNSRTRPQRARRGEGAPEVVISRGELVQIGGGFRIGEIIEATGAKLREVGATNKTTVD
;
A
#
# COMPACT_ATOMS: atom_id res chain seq x y z
N MET A 1 57.73 -38.92 10.77
CA MET A 1 56.72 -38.03 11.39
C MET A 1 56.69 -36.68 10.68
N HIS A 2 55.69 -36.40 9.85
CA HIS A 2 55.03 -35.08 9.74
C HIS A 2 53.92 -35.15 8.69
N GLN A 3 52.70 -35.51 9.11
CA GLN A 3 51.49 -35.26 8.32
C GLN A 3 51.24 -33.75 8.35
N ARG A 4 51.43 -33.08 7.20
CA ARG A 4 50.98 -31.70 7.00
C ARG A 4 49.45 -31.69 7.04
N ARG A 5 48.87 -31.29 8.19
CA ARG A 5 47.46 -30.87 8.27
C ARG A 5 47.26 -29.68 7.32
N VAL A 6 46.59 -29.92 6.20
CA VAL A 6 46.06 -28.87 5.34
C VAL A 6 45.03 -28.11 6.17
N LYS A 7 45.37 -26.90 6.64
CA LYS A 7 44.39 -25.99 7.23
C LYS A 7 43.36 -25.68 6.15
N SER A 8 42.14 -26.20 6.30
CA SER A 8 41.04 -25.94 5.38
C SER A 8 40.75 -24.44 5.38
N SER A 9 40.82 -23.80 4.21
CA SER A 9 40.36 -22.42 4.02
C SER A 9 38.95 -22.26 4.62
N PRO A 10 38.67 -21.19 5.39
CA PRO A 10 37.34 -20.95 5.98
C PRO A 10 36.20 -20.99 4.94
N GLY A 11 36.47 -20.61 3.70
CA GLY A 11 35.50 -20.68 2.60
C GLY A 11 35.14 -22.10 2.14
N ARG A 12 35.95 -23.11 2.47
CA ARG A 12 35.75 -24.51 2.07
C ARG A 12 34.78 -25.27 2.98
N GLN A 13 34.41 -24.67 4.13
CA GLN A 13 33.44 -25.23 5.07
C GLN A 13 32.00 -24.78 4.77
N ILE A 14 31.83 -23.76 3.92
CA ILE A 14 30.51 -23.23 3.57
C ILE A 14 29.85 -24.18 2.56
N PRO A 15 28.61 -24.65 2.81
CA PRO A 15 27.92 -25.59 1.94
C PRO A 15 27.64 -24.99 0.55
N ALA A 16 27.63 -25.84 -0.48
CA ALA A 16 27.12 -25.46 -1.78
C ALA A 16 25.61 -25.16 -1.71
N VAL A 17 25.15 -24.22 -2.53
CA VAL A 17 23.72 -23.87 -2.61
C VAL A 17 22.87 -25.10 -2.94
N SER A 18 23.32 -25.95 -3.88
CA SER A 18 22.62 -27.20 -4.22
C SER A 18 22.41 -28.10 -3.02
N LYS A 19 23.47 -28.34 -2.22
CA LYS A 19 23.42 -29.18 -1.02
C LYS A 19 22.39 -28.66 0.01
N ILE A 20 22.29 -27.34 0.16
CA ILE A 20 21.27 -26.74 1.04
C ILE A 20 19.88 -26.91 0.46
N LEU A 21 19.69 -26.68 -0.84
CA LEU A 21 18.40 -26.87 -1.50
C LEU A 21 17.90 -28.31 -1.36
N ASP A 22 18.78 -29.29 -1.51
CA ASP A 22 18.46 -30.70 -1.34
C ASP A 22 18.01 -30.99 0.11
N ALA A 23 18.69 -30.42 1.10
CA ALA A 23 18.33 -30.57 2.52
C ALA A 23 17.06 -29.80 2.95
N LEU A 24 16.75 -28.70 2.27
CA LEU A 24 15.49 -27.97 2.46
C LEU A 24 14.31 -28.73 1.85
N GLY A 25 14.55 -29.55 0.83
CA GLY A 25 13.52 -30.34 0.16
C GLY A 25 12.52 -29.47 -0.62
N GLN A 26 11.35 -30.05 -0.89
CA GLN A 26 10.30 -29.34 -1.64
C GLN A 26 9.69 -28.22 -0.79
N CYS A 27 9.65 -27.02 -1.36
CA CYS A 27 9.06 -25.84 -0.74
C CYS A 27 7.91 -25.32 -1.60
N ASP A 28 6.80 -24.92 -0.98
CA ASP A 28 5.66 -24.22 -1.64
C ASP A 28 5.96 -22.74 -1.96
N LEU A 29 7.22 -22.45 -2.30
CA LEU A 29 7.68 -21.13 -2.71
C LEU A 29 8.37 -21.25 -4.07
N PRO A 30 8.23 -20.26 -4.97
CA PRO A 30 8.95 -20.25 -6.23
C PRO A 30 10.45 -20.46 -6.02
N ARG A 31 11.03 -21.45 -6.71
CA ARG A 31 12.45 -21.82 -6.59
C ARG A 31 13.42 -20.63 -6.65
N PRO A 32 13.24 -19.61 -7.52
CA PRO A 32 14.11 -18.44 -7.53
C PRO A 32 14.19 -17.69 -6.19
N ILE A 33 13.07 -17.62 -5.46
CA ILE A 33 12.98 -16.96 -4.15
C ILE A 33 13.78 -17.76 -3.10
N VAL A 34 13.60 -19.09 -3.09
CA VAL A 34 14.33 -19.99 -2.17
C VAL A 34 15.84 -19.91 -2.43
N VAL A 35 16.25 -19.95 -3.70
CA VAL A 35 17.65 -19.83 -4.11
C VAL A 35 18.25 -18.50 -3.67
N ASP A 36 17.52 -17.40 -3.87
CA ASP A 36 17.96 -16.07 -3.46
C ASP A 36 18.14 -15.96 -1.94
N LEU A 37 17.19 -16.49 -1.16
CA LEU A 37 17.29 -16.52 0.31
C LEU A 37 18.52 -17.31 0.78
N VAL A 38 18.74 -18.51 0.22
CA VAL A 38 19.92 -19.34 0.51
C VAL A 38 21.20 -18.58 0.16
N ARG A 39 21.26 -17.94 -1.02
CA ARG A 39 22.42 -17.15 -1.44
C ARG A 39 22.68 -15.99 -0.49
N ARG A 40 21.65 -15.24 -0.07
CA ARG A 40 21.77 -14.15 0.90
C ARG A 40 22.32 -14.65 2.23
N ARG A 41 21.77 -15.75 2.77
CA ARG A 41 22.25 -16.34 4.03
C ARG A 41 23.70 -16.80 3.94
N LEU A 42 24.07 -17.50 2.86
CA LEU A 42 25.45 -17.93 2.63
C LEU A 42 26.40 -16.74 2.46
N SER A 43 25.98 -15.66 1.80
CA SER A 43 26.78 -14.43 1.68
C SER A 43 27.01 -13.76 3.03
N GLN A 44 26.00 -13.75 3.93
CA GLN A 44 26.17 -13.28 5.30
C GLN A 44 27.18 -14.14 6.08
N ILE A 45 27.09 -15.46 5.96
CA ILE A 45 28.04 -16.40 6.59
C ILE A 45 29.46 -16.17 6.05
N ARG A 46 29.61 -15.95 4.74
CA ARG A 46 30.92 -15.62 4.11
C ARG A 46 31.55 -14.34 4.64
N ALA A 47 30.74 -13.36 5.01
CA ALA A 47 31.19 -12.09 5.58
C ALA A 47 31.49 -12.21 7.09
N GLY A 48 30.94 -13.24 7.75
CA GLY A 48 31.21 -13.57 9.14
C GLY A 48 32.59 -14.22 9.36
N ARG A 49 33.00 -14.33 10.62
CA ARG A 49 34.28 -14.99 11.00
C ARG A 49 34.13 -16.49 11.20
N ASP A 50 32.95 -16.94 11.62
CA ASP A 50 32.66 -18.34 11.94
C ASP A 50 31.60 -18.91 10.99
N VAL A 51 31.82 -20.15 10.55
CA VAL A 51 30.87 -20.90 9.71
C VAL A 51 30.04 -21.79 10.65
N PRO A 52 28.72 -21.54 10.78
CA PRO A 52 27.87 -22.40 11.59
C PRO A 52 27.81 -23.83 11.06
N GLU A 53 27.42 -24.78 11.91
CA GLU A 53 27.19 -26.16 11.48
C GLU A 53 26.09 -26.24 10.42
N PHE A 54 26.21 -27.22 9.52
CA PHE A 54 25.28 -27.38 8.39
C PHE A 54 23.81 -27.45 8.83
N GLU A 55 23.51 -28.22 9.87
CA GLU A 55 22.14 -28.36 10.38
C GLU A 55 21.59 -27.06 10.98
N SER A 56 22.45 -26.23 11.60
CA SER A 56 22.07 -24.90 12.07
C SER A 56 21.74 -23.98 10.90
N ILE A 57 22.55 -23.98 9.84
CA ILE A 57 22.27 -23.19 8.62
C ILE A 57 20.94 -23.59 7.99
N VAL A 58 20.68 -24.90 7.89
CA VAL A 58 19.43 -25.42 7.32
C VAL A 58 18.23 -25.05 8.21
N THR A 59 18.36 -25.16 9.53
CA THR A 59 17.30 -24.79 10.48
C THR A 59 16.96 -23.31 10.41
N ASP A 60 17.97 -22.44 10.40
CA ASP A 60 17.77 -21.00 10.23
C ASP A 60 17.06 -20.68 8.91
N LEU A 61 17.46 -21.34 7.82
CA LEU A 61 16.84 -21.15 6.51
C LEU A 61 15.39 -21.64 6.49
N ARG A 62 15.06 -22.75 7.17
CA ARG A 62 13.66 -23.19 7.33
C ARG A 62 12.83 -22.13 8.04
N HIS A 63 13.35 -21.56 9.13
CA HIS A 63 12.68 -20.46 9.84
C HIS A 63 12.48 -19.24 8.93
N SER A 64 13.52 -18.80 8.21
CA SER A 64 13.39 -17.67 7.28
C SER A 64 12.41 -17.94 6.12
N LEU A 65 12.29 -19.20 5.68
CA LEU A 65 11.27 -19.59 4.70
C LEU A 65 9.87 -19.53 5.31
N ASP A 66 9.69 -19.92 6.57
CA ASP A 66 8.41 -19.82 7.28
C ASP A 66 8.00 -18.36 7.51
N GLU A 67 8.92 -17.49 7.91
CA GLU A 67 8.68 -16.04 8.01
C GLU A 67 8.29 -15.45 6.64
N LEU A 68 8.99 -15.86 5.58
CA LEU A 68 8.69 -15.40 4.24
C LEU A 68 7.32 -15.91 3.76
N ARG A 69 6.93 -17.15 4.11
CA ARG A 69 5.58 -17.67 3.84
C ARG A 69 4.54 -16.82 4.57
N ALA A 70 4.77 -16.55 5.86
CA ALA A 70 3.87 -15.76 6.69
C ALA A 70 3.72 -14.31 6.20
N SER A 71 4.71 -13.77 5.49
CA SER A 71 4.66 -12.42 4.91
C SER A 71 3.70 -12.26 3.72
N ARG A 72 3.22 -13.36 3.13
CA ARG A 72 2.22 -13.33 2.05
C ARG A 72 0.86 -12.91 2.60
N LEU A 73 0.08 -12.19 1.78
CA LEU A 73 -1.33 -11.96 2.09
C LEU A 73 -2.06 -13.30 2.22
N GLN A 74 -2.70 -13.49 3.36
CA GLN A 74 -3.44 -14.69 3.71
C GLN A 74 -4.64 -14.33 4.61
N PRO A 75 -5.68 -15.16 4.65
CA PRO A 75 -6.78 -14.97 5.59
C PRO A 75 -6.29 -14.98 7.04
N VAL A 76 -6.90 -14.16 7.88
CA VAL A 76 -6.67 -14.11 9.32
C VAL A 76 -8.00 -14.22 10.07
N ILE A 77 -8.00 -14.86 11.24
CA ILE A 77 -9.18 -14.91 12.11
C ILE A 77 -9.14 -13.70 13.04
N ASN A 78 -10.16 -12.83 12.96
CA ASN A 78 -10.23 -11.64 13.81
C ASN A 78 -10.78 -11.99 15.21
N GLY A 79 -9.88 -12.12 16.19
CA GLY A 79 -10.22 -12.31 17.61
C GLY A 79 -10.19 -11.03 18.46
N THR A 80 -10.02 -9.85 17.84
CA THR A 80 -9.82 -8.58 18.58
C THR A 80 -11.12 -7.86 18.95
N GLY A 81 -12.25 -8.24 18.33
CA GLY A 81 -13.53 -7.54 18.47
C GLY A 81 -13.60 -6.19 17.73
N ILE A 82 -12.54 -5.76 17.05
CA ILE A 82 -12.53 -4.53 16.25
C ILE A 82 -13.15 -4.83 14.88
N VAL A 83 -14.31 -4.23 14.58
CA VAL A 83 -15.04 -4.44 13.33
C VAL A 83 -14.30 -3.83 12.12
N ILE A 84 -14.00 -2.53 12.17
CA ILE A 84 -13.24 -1.84 11.12
C ILE A 84 -11.75 -1.84 11.48
N HIS A 85 -11.12 -3.00 11.30
CA HIS A 85 -9.72 -3.19 11.67
C HIS A 85 -8.80 -2.71 10.54
N THR A 86 -8.13 -1.57 10.73
CA THR A 86 -7.26 -0.96 9.70
C THR A 86 -6.15 -1.88 9.21
N ASN A 87 -5.53 -2.66 10.11
CA ASN A 87 -4.46 -3.59 9.73
C ASN A 87 -4.95 -4.90 9.08
N PHE A 88 -6.23 -5.29 9.25
CA PHE A 88 -6.79 -6.51 8.64
C PHE A 88 -7.57 -6.21 7.36
N GLY A 89 -7.44 -5.00 6.81
CA GLY A 89 -8.08 -4.64 5.55
C GLY A 89 -9.47 -4.00 5.67
N ARG A 90 -9.83 -3.47 6.85
CA ARG A 90 -11.11 -2.78 7.10
C ARG A 90 -12.32 -3.71 6.95
N ALA A 91 -13.34 -3.30 6.20
CA ALA A 91 -14.57 -4.04 6.05
C ALA A 91 -14.38 -5.23 5.10
N PRO A 92 -14.65 -6.48 5.52
CA PRO A 92 -14.69 -7.61 4.61
C PRO A 92 -15.86 -7.46 3.62
N LEU A 93 -15.70 -8.04 2.43
CA LEU A 93 -16.76 -8.05 1.42
C LEU A 93 -17.79 -9.15 1.70
N ALA A 94 -19.06 -8.88 1.39
CA ALA A 94 -20.11 -9.88 1.42
C ALA A 94 -19.85 -10.98 0.36
N SER A 95 -20.34 -12.18 0.61
CA SER A 95 -20.08 -13.33 -0.28
C SER A 95 -20.63 -13.10 -1.70
N GLU A 96 -21.74 -12.39 -1.79
CA GLU A 96 -22.44 -11.99 -3.01
C GLU A 96 -21.58 -11.00 -3.81
N THR A 97 -20.92 -10.06 -3.13
CA THR A 97 -19.99 -9.11 -3.76
C THR A 97 -18.77 -9.83 -4.33
N VAL A 98 -18.20 -10.79 -3.59
CA VAL A 98 -17.07 -11.59 -4.07
C VAL A 98 -17.45 -12.41 -5.31
N ARG A 99 -18.65 -13.01 -5.33
CA ARG A 99 -19.16 -13.73 -6.50
C ARG A 99 -19.31 -12.82 -7.71
N ALA A 100 -19.94 -11.65 -7.56
CA ALA A 100 -20.11 -10.69 -8.64
C ALA A 100 -18.76 -10.19 -9.21
N LEU A 101 -17.77 -9.92 -8.33
CA LEU A 101 -16.42 -9.56 -8.75
C LEU A 101 -15.75 -10.68 -9.55
N ASN A 102 -15.91 -11.93 -9.13
CA ASN A 102 -15.37 -13.08 -9.84
C ASN A 102 -16.03 -13.26 -11.21
N GLU A 103 -17.36 -13.17 -11.28
CA GLU A 103 -18.12 -13.27 -12.55
C GLU A 103 -17.67 -12.20 -13.56
N ILE A 104 -17.55 -10.94 -13.13
CA ILE A 104 -17.08 -9.84 -13.99
C ILE A 104 -15.60 -10.02 -14.36
N GLY A 105 -14.77 -10.46 -13.42
CA GLY A 105 -13.32 -10.57 -13.58
C GLY A 105 -12.85 -11.74 -14.47
N LEU A 106 -13.71 -12.73 -14.72
CA LEU A 106 -13.39 -13.90 -15.55
C LEU A 106 -13.38 -13.58 -17.07
N GLY A 107 -13.92 -12.43 -17.49
CA GLY A 107 -14.04 -12.09 -18.90
C GLY A 107 -13.97 -10.59 -19.19
N TYR A 108 -14.30 -10.23 -20.43
CA TYR A 108 -14.52 -8.83 -20.79
C TYR A 108 -15.81 -8.31 -20.17
N SER A 109 -15.83 -7.02 -19.85
CA SER A 109 -17.00 -6.32 -19.35
C SER A 109 -17.21 -5.02 -20.10
N ASN A 110 -18.38 -4.42 -19.94
CA ASN A 110 -18.73 -3.11 -20.49
C ASN A 110 -18.10 -1.93 -19.70
N LEU A 111 -16.90 -2.14 -19.12
CA LEU A 111 -16.25 -1.22 -18.19
C LEU A 111 -16.11 0.20 -18.73
N GLU A 112 -15.87 0.37 -20.04
CA GLU A 112 -15.86 1.68 -20.72
C GLU A 112 -16.60 1.59 -22.06
N TYR A 113 -17.68 0.80 -22.10
CA TYR A 113 -18.43 0.55 -23.32
C TYR A 113 -19.92 0.72 -23.07
N ASP A 114 -20.56 1.56 -23.88
CA ASP A 114 -21.99 1.80 -23.81
C ASP A 114 -22.71 0.79 -24.73
N LEU A 115 -23.54 -0.07 -24.13
CA LEU A 115 -24.26 -1.11 -24.85
C LEU A 115 -25.43 -0.57 -25.68
N ALA A 116 -25.94 0.62 -25.37
CA ALA A 116 -27.02 1.25 -26.12
C ALA A 116 -26.51 1.92 -27.39
N THR A 117 -25.33 2.57 -27.33
CA THR A 117 -24.75 3.27 -28.49
C THR A 117 -23.74 2.43 -29.26
N GLY A 118 -23.12 1.42 -28.64
CA GLY A 118 -22.02 0.66 -29.23
C GLY A 118 -20.69 1.43 -29.27
N GLU A 119 -20.56 2.50 -28.50
CA GLU A 119 -19.39 3.36 -28.46
C GLU A 119 -18.67 3.33 -27.11
N ARG A 120 -17.55 4.05 -27.00
CA ARG A 120 -16.82 4.19 -25.74
C ARG A 120 -17.67 4.99 -24.74
N GLY A 121 -17.96 4.37 -23.60
CA GLY A 121 -18.70 4.95 -22.48
C GLY A 121 -17.81 5.40 -21.31
N ARG A 122 -18.44 5.99 -20.29
CA ARG A 122 -17.78 6.32 -19.01
C ARG A 122 -17.91 5.15 -18.03
N ARG A 123 -16.80 4.85 -17.34
CA ARG A 123 -16.73 3.75 -16.36
C ARG A 123 -17.67 3.88 -15.16
N GLY A 124 -17.84 5.10 -14.67
CA GLY A 124 -18.52 5.38 -13.41
C GLY A 124 -20.03 5.60 -13.53
N SER A 125 -20.59 5.71 -14.74
CA SER A 125 -21.93 6.30 -14.93
C SER A 125 -23.03 5.69 -14.05
N TYR A 126 -23.08 4.36 -13.94
CA TYR A 126 -24.09 3.69 -13.12
C TYR A 126 -23.88 3.99 -11.62
N ILE A 127 -22.67 3.80 -11.10
CA ILE A 127 -22.39 3.96 -9.67
C ILE A 127 -22.45 5.42 -9.24
N GLU A 128 -22.02 6.36 -10.10
CA GLU A 128 -22.10 7.80 -9.84
C GLU A 128 -23.55 8.27 -9.75
N ASN A 129 -24.43 7.78 -10.64
CA ASN A 129 -25.86 8.07 -10.54
C ASN A 129 -26.47 7.49 -9.25
N ALA A 130 -26.20 6.21 -8.96
CA ALA A 130 -26.69 5.56 -7.75
C ALA A 130 -26.22 6.27 -6.47
N LEU A 131 -24.97 6.72 -6.42
CA LEU A 131 -24.42 7.47 -5.29
C LEU A 131 -25.04 8.86 -5.15
N ALA A 132 -25.25 9.58 -6.27
CA ALA A 132 -25.91 10.88 -6.24
C ALA A 132 -27.32 10.77 -5.65
N LEU A 133 -28.09 9.76 -6.11
CA LEU A 133 -29.43 9.46 -5.58
C LEU A 133 -29.39 9.10 -4.09
N LEU A 134 -28.49 8.20 -3.68
CA LEU A 134 -28.38 7.76 -2.28
C LEU A 134 -28.03 8.92 -1.34
N CYS A 135 -27.17 9.83 -1.78
CA CYS A 135 -26.72 10.98 -0.99
C CYS A 135 -27.66 12.19 -1.09
N GLY A 136 -28.67 12.17 -1.96
CA GLY A 136 -29.49 13.34 -2.27
C GLY A 136 -28.70 14.49 -2.90
N ALA A 137 -27.63 14.18 -3.64
CA ALA A 137 -26.74 15.16 -4.27
C ALA A 137 -27.08 15.33 -5.76
N GLU A 138 -26.77 16.50 -6.33
CA GLU A 138 -26.96 16.78 -7.77
C GLU A 138 -26.09 15.88 -8.67
N ALA A 139 -24.90 15.51 -8.18
CA ALA A 139 -23.97 14.63 -8.86
C ALA A 139 -23.04 13.95 -7.84
N ALA A 140 -22.43 12.84 -8.24
CA ALA A 140 -21.39 12.17 -7.47
C ALA A 140 -20.25 11.70 -8.38
N THR A 141 -19.08 11.47 -7.79
CA THR A 141 -17.95 10.84 -8.48
C THR A 141 -17.21 9.90 -7.54
N VAL A 142 -16.56 8.88 -8.10
CA VAL A 142 -15.79 7.89 -7.35
C VAL A 142 -14.33 7.96 -7.76
N VAL A 143 -13.47 8.03 -6.76
CA VAL A 143 -12.02 8.05 -6.92
C VAL A 143 -11.39 6.98 -6.02
N ASN A 144 -10.09 6.76 -6.18
CA ASN A 144 -9.37 5.67 -5.51
C ASN A 144 -9.66 5.55 -4.00
N ASN A 145 -9.58 6.66 -3.26
CA ASN A 145 -9.87 6.70 -1.84
C ASN A 145 -10.19 8.14 -1.37
N CYS A 146 -10.56 8.30 -0.10
CA CYS A 146 -10.88 9.61 0.48
C CYS A 146 -9.70 10.61 0.44
N ALA A 147 -8.45 10.13 0.46
CA ALA A 147 -7.29 10.99 0.35
C ALA A 147 -7.18 11.64 -1.03
N ALA A 148 -7.33 10.83 -2.08
CA ALA A 148 -7.39 11.30 -3.45
C ALA A 148 -8.60 12.24 -3.65
N ALA A 149 -9.74 11.96 -3.02
CA ALA A 149 -10.90 12.83 -3.06
C ALA A 149 -10.58 14.22 -2.47
N LEU A 150 -9.97 14.28 -1.29
CA LEU A 150 -9.56 15.55 -0.67
C LEU A 150 -8.61 16.33 -1.57
N VAL A 151 -7.58 15.67 -2.13
CA VAL A 151 -6.63 16.29 -3.08
C VAL A 151 -7.37 16.87 -4.28
N LEU A 152 -8.28 16.12 -4.89
CA LEU A 152 -9.02 16.56 -6.07
C LEU A 152 -9.99 17.69 -5.77
N ILE A 153 -10.69 17.64 -4.64
CA ILE A 153 -11.60 18.70 -4.18
C ILE A 153 -10.81 19.98 -3.96
N VAL A 154 -9.75 19.92 -3.15
CA VAL A 154 -8.92 21.08 -2.87
C VAL A 154 -8.33 21.60 -4.17
N HIS A 155 -7.68 20.76 -4.97
CA HIS A 155 -7.11 21.19 -6.24
C HIS A 155 -8.16 21.85 -7.15
N TYR A 156 -9.35 21.27 -7.31
CA TYR A 156 -10.39 21.82 -8.17
C TYR A 156 -10.86 23.21 -7.73
N PHE A 157 -11.19 23.39 -6.45
CA PHE A 157 -11.70 24.66 -5.93
C PHE A 157 -10.61 25.72 -5.73
N THR A 158 -9.36 25.29 -5.55
CA THR A 158 -8.22 26.19 -5.38
C THR A 158 -7.51 26.51 -6.69
N LYS A 159 -7.78 25.76 -7.76
CA LYS A 159 -7.25 26.02 -9.11
C LYS A 159 -7.71 27.39 -9.59
N GLN A 160 -6.83 28.37 -9.44
CA GLN A 160 -7.01 29.72 -9.95
C GLN A 160 -7.13 29.66 -11.47
N ASN A 161 -8.22 30.19 -12.03
CA ASN A 161 -8.32 30.45 -13.47
C ASN A 161 -7.19 31.41 -13.85
N SER A 162 -6.14 30.91 -14.52
CA SER A 162 -4.92 31.67 -14.83
C SER A 162 -5.14 32.90 -15.72
N ARG A 163 -6.36 33.09 -16.23
CA ARG A 163 -6.75 34.19 -17.13
C ARG A 163 -7.08 35.50 -16.42
N THR A 164 -7.34 35.50 -15.11
CA THR A 164 -7.76 36.70 -14.36
C THR A 164 -6.77 37.15 -13.29
N ARG A 165 -5.59 36.52 -13.19
CA ARG A 165 -4.64 36.85 -12.11
C ARG A 165 -3.75 38.06 -12.46
N PRO A 166 -3.71 39.10 -11.59
CA PRO A 166 -2.70 40.15 -11.67
C PRO A 166 -1.29 39.57 -11.50
N GLN A 167 -0.29 40.21 -12.13
CA GLN A 167 1.11 39.78 -12.20
C GLN A 167 1.76 39.45 -10.83
N ARG A 168 1.28 40.04 -9.73
CA ARG A 168 1.76 39.79 -8.35
C ARG A 168 1.58 38.35 -7.89
N ALA A 169 0.52 37.70 -8.37
CA ALA A 169 0.15 36.37 -7.90
C ALA A 169 0.99 35.23 -8.52
N ARG A 170 1.89 35.56 -9.46
CA ARG A 170 2.90 34.67 -10.03
C ARG A 170 4.15 34.54 -9.15
N ARG A 171 4.29 35.35 -8.10
CA ARG A 171 5.43 35.35 -7.16
C ARG A 171 5.17 34.60 -5.84
N GLY A 172 4.12 33.77 -5.78
CA GLY A 172 3.76 33.04 -4.55
C GLY A 172 2.91 33.85 -3.57
N GLU A 173 2.71 35.15 -3.81
CA GLU A 173 1.78 35.98 -3.05
C GLU A 173 0.32 35.68 -3.48
N GLY A 174 -0.47 35.09 -2.58
CA GLY A 174 -1.91 34.86 -2.79
C GLY A 174 -2.30 33.43 -3.18
N ALA A 175 -1.56 32.42 -2.71
CA ALA A 175 -2.04 31.04 -2.78
C ALA A 175 -3.45 30.93 -2.15
N PRO A 176 -4.37 30.17 -2.76
CA PRO A 176 -5.71 29.97 -2.22
C PRO A 176 -5.63 29.35 -0.83
N GLU A 177 -6.32 29.96 0.13
CA GLU A 177 -6.35 29.49 1.52
C GLU A 177 -7.49 28.49 1.72
N VAL A 178 -7.21 27.38 2.41
CA VAL A 178 -8.20 26.41 2.87
C VAL A 178 -8.36 26.59 4.38
N VAL A 179 -9.53 27.09 4.78
CA VAL A 179 -9.86 27.32 6.18
C VAL A 179 -10.29 26.00 6.83
N ILE A 180 -9.71 25.67 7.97
CA ILE A 180 -10.03 24.44 8.72
C ILE A 180 -9.93 24.69 10.23
N SER A 181 -10.79 24.03 11.02
CA SER A 181 -10.66 24.07 12.48
C SER A 181 -9.39 23.34 12.91
N ARG A 182 -8.67 23.86 13.92
CA ARG A 182 -7.54 23.14 14.53
C ARG A 182 -7.96 21.77 15.09
N GLY A 183 -9.21 21.60 15.51
CA GLY A 183 -9.74 20.32 15.98
C GLY A 183 -9.91 19.26 14.89
N GLU A 184 -9.89 19.66 13.62
CA GLU A 184 -10.09 18.78 12.46
C GLU A 184 -8.77 18.35 11.80
N LEU A 185 -7.62 18.83 12.29
CA LEU A 185 -6.28 18.46 11.81
C LEU A 185 -5.88 17.07 12.33
N VAL A 186 -6.62 16.06 11.87
CA VAL A 186 -6.42 14.68 12.30
C VAL A 186 -5.34 13.98 11.48
N GLN A 187 -4.72 12.99 12.13
CA GLN A 187 -3.95 11.95 11.47
C GLN A 187 -4.74 10.64 11.53
N ILE A 188 -4.91 9.99 10.38
CA ILE A 188 -5.59 8.70 10.27
C ILE A 188 -4.56 7.62 9.90
N GLY A 189 -4.47 6.57 10.71
CA GLY A 189 -3.49 5.49 10.52
C GLY A 189 -2.04 5.99 10.60
N GLY A 190 -1.15 5.38 9.81
CA GLY A 190 0.30 5.60 9.91
C GLY A 190 0.86 6.80 9.13
N GLY A 191 0.06 7.53 8.35
CA GLY A 191 0.63 8.59 7.49
C GLY A 191 -0.34 9.49 6.73
N PHE A 192 -1.66 9.40 6.96
CA PHE A 192 -2.60 10.34 6.35
C PHE A 192 -2.80 11.53 7.30
N ARG A 193 -2.23 12.69 6.99
CA ARG A 193 -2.38 13.94 7.75
C ARG A 193 -3.11 14.97 6.90
N ILE A 194 -4.26 15.45 7.36
CA ILE A 194 -5.12 16.34 6.57
C ILE A 194 -4.38 17.62 6.15
N GLY A 195 -3.66 18.26 7.07
CA GLY A 195 -2.90 19.49 6.79
C GLY A 195 -1.86 19.29 5.68
N GLU A 196 -1.01 18.26 5.79
CA GLU A 196 0.03 17.96 4.80
C GLU A 196 -0.57 17.66 3.41
N ILE A 197 -1.73 17.02 3.35
CA ILE A 197 -2.40 16.68 2.09
C ILE A 197 -2.98 17.91 1.42
N ILE A 198 -3.57 18.82 2.21
CA ILE A 198 -4.02 20.11 1.71
C ILE A 198 -2.83 20.90 1.16
N GLU A 199 -1.73 21.00 1.91
CA GLU A 199 -0.54 21.73 1.49
C GLU A 199 0.14 21.13 0.25
N ALA A 200 0.11 19.80 0.12
CA ALA A 200 0.64 19.09 -1.05
C ALA A 200 -0.08 19.45 -2.35
N THR A 201 -1.30 20.00 -2.29
CA THR A 201 -2.01 20.52 -3.48
C THR A 201 -1.51 21.89 -3.94
N GLY A 202 -0.66 22.55 -3.16
CA GLY A 202 -0.22 23.94 -3.35
C GLY A 202 -1.16 24.98 -2.73
N ALA A 203 -2.24 24.55 -2.06
CA ALA A 203 -3.08 25.41 -1.24
C ALA A 203 -2.36 25.77 0.07
N LYS A 204 -2.73 26.91 0.65
CA LYS A 204 -2.22 27.32 1.96
C LYS A 204 -3.23 26.93 3.03
N LEU A 205 -2.76 26.21 4.06
CA LEU A 205 -3.59 25.87 5.21
C LEU A 205 -3.84 27.13 6.07
N ARG A 206 -5.10 27.42 6.37
CA ARG A 206 -5.50 28.52 7.27
C ARG A 206 -6.28 27.94 8.45
N GLU A 207 -5.55 27.63 9.50
CA GLU A 207 -6.15 27.08 10.71
C GLU A 207 -6.87 28.14 11.54
N VAL A 208 -8.04 27.80 12.07
CA VAL A 208 -8.84 28.66 12.95
C VAL A 208 -9.23 27.96 14.25
N GLY A 209 -9.55 28.75 15.28
CA GLY A 209 -9.92 28.24 16.59
C GLY A 209 -8.77 27.55 17.34
N ALA A 210 -9.15 26.66 18.25
CA ALA A 210 -8.30 25.81 19.07
C ALA A 210 -8.76 24.34 18.98
N THR A 211 -8.00 23.42 19.56
CA THR A 211 -8.26 21.97 19.49
C THR A 211 -9.68 21.56 19.88
N ASN A 212 -10.24 22.19 20.92
CA ASN A 212 -11.55 21.84 21.49
C ASN A 212 -12.62 22.93 21.30
N LYS A 213 -12.30 24.04 20.62
CA LYS A 213 -13.24 25.16 20.44
C LYS A 213 -12.99 25.90 19.13
N THR A 214 -14.03 26.03 18.31
CA THR A 214 -14.05 26.88 17.11
C THR A 214 -15.40 27.60 17.07
N THR A 215 -15.38 28.90 16.78
CA THR A 215 -16.58 29.74 16.67
C THR A 215 -16.54 30.49 15.34
N VAL A 216 -17.71 30.89 14.85
CA VAL A 216 -17.84 31.72 13.64
C VAL A 216 -17.75 33.22 13.99
N ASP A 217 -17.97 33.55 15.25
CA ASP A 217 -18.00 34.90 15.82
C ASP A 217 -16.60 35.50 16.05
#